data_AF-A0A1I2LYC8-F1
#
_entry.id   AF-A0A1I2LYC8-F1
#
_cell.length_a   1.000
_cell.length_b   1.000
_cell.length_c   1.000
_cell.angle_alpha   90.00
_cell.angle_beta   90.00
_cell.angle_gamma   90.00
#
_symmetry.space_group_name_H-M   'P 1'
#
loop_
_entity.id
_entity.type
_entity.pdbx_description
1 polymer ?
#
loop_
_entity_poly.entity_id
_entity_poly.type
_entity_poly.pdbx_seq_one_letter_code
_entity_poly.pdbx_strand_id
1 'polypeptide(L)'
;MTLADARPEAAAVLGRFATGEVAVSRDGLHLRAPVTTGSGLAGTVVRALDEAGIGVDDVEIRPPSLDDVFFALTGHPAEAPADAPADAPSGESGASDVSAASDTPGAPDAPTDGKGLVTRA
;
A
#
# COMPACT_ATOMS: atom_id res chain seq x y z
N MET A 1 -5.75 -4.68 14.58
CA MET A 1 -6.19 -5.04 15.95
C MET A 1 -6.28 -3.77 16.77
N THR A 2 -7.11 -3.81 17.80
CA THR A 2 -7.34 -2.72 18.75
C THR A 2 -6.96 -3.19 20.15
N LEU A 3 -6.20 -2.37 20.86
CA LEU A 3 -5.74 -2.59 22.23
C LEU A 3 -6.61 -1.82 23.22
N ALA A 4 -6.67 -2.33 24.46
CA ALA A 4 -7.35 -1.67 25.57
C ALA A 4 -6.59 -0.45 26.11
N ASP A 5 -5.28 -0.41 25.90
CA ASP A 5 -4.38 0.64 26.39
C ASP A 5 -3.17 0.79 25.47
N ALA A 6 -2.63 2.01 25.37
CA ALA A 6 -1.54 2.33 24.46
C ALA A 6 -0.21 1.81 25.01
N ARG A 7 0.24 0.67 24.45
CA ARG A 7 1.38 -0.11 24.94
C ARG A 7 2.47 -0.21 23.87
N PRO A 8 3.59 0.52 23.98
CA PRO A 8 4.64 0.48 22.95
C PRO A 8 5.26 -0.92 22.79
N GLU A 9 5.26 -1.75 23.84
CA GLU A 9 5.70 -3.14 23.78
C GLU A 9 4.85 -4.03 22.86
N ALA A 10 3.59 -3.65 22.59
CA ALA A 10 2.68 -4.45 21.77
C ALA A 10 3.19 -4.61 20.33
N ALA A 11 3.81 -3.56 19.78
CA ALA A 11 4.39 -3.62 18.44
C ALA A 11 5.54 -4.64 18.36
N ALA A 12 6.37 -4.72 19.40
CA ALA A 12 7.47 -5.68 19.47
C ALA A 12 6.97 -7.13 19.61
N VAL A 13 5.89 -7.36 20.37
CA VAL A 13 5.26 -8.68 20.48
C VAL A 13 4.62 -9.09 19.16
N LEU A 14 3.86 -8.18 18.53
CA LEU A 14 3.20 -8.43 17.24
C LEU A 14 4.22 -8.66 16.11
N GLY A 15 5.35 -7.95 16.14
CA GLY A 15 6.43 -8.07 15.16
C GLY A 15 7.03 -9.47 15.06
N ARG A 16 6.88 -10.32 16.08
CA ARG A 16 7.32 -11.74 16.05
C ARG A 16 6.52 -12.59 15.06
N PHE A 17 5.30 -12.16 14.75
CA PHE A 17 4.37 -12.85 13.87
C PHE A 17 4.22 -12.16 12.51
N ALA A 18 4.73 -10.93 12.40
CA ALA A 18 4.65 -10.13 11.19
C ALA A 18 5.66 -10.60 10.14
N THR A 19 5.25 -10.54 8.87
CA THR A 19 6.15 -10.76 7.72
C THR A 19 6.74 -9.46 7.18
N GLY A 20 6.48 -8.33 7.85
CA GLY A 20 6.87 -6.99 7.43
C GLY A 20 6.70 -5.99 8.57
N GLU A 21 6.67 -4.71 8.24
CA GLU A 21 6.60 -3.63 9.23
C GLU A 21 5.27 -3.63 10.00
N VAL A 22 5.36 -3.38 11.31
CA VAL A 22 4.20 -3.18 12.17
C VAL A 22 3.86 -1.69 12.18
N ALA A 23 2.75 -1.32 11.56
CA ALA A 23 2.21 0.01 11.62
C ALA A 23 1.45 0.23 12.94
N VAL A 24 1.81 1.28 13.66
CA VAL A 24 1.15 1.71 14.91
C VAL A 24 0.47 3.04 14.65
N SER A 25 -0.80 3.17 15.03
CA SER A 25 -1.53 4.44 14.91
C SER A 25 -1.01 5.48 15.91
N ARG A 26 -1.31 6.76 15.67
CA ARG A 26 -0.84 7.87 16.51
C ARG A 26 -1.37 7.81 17.94
N ASP A 27 -2.57 7.29 18.11
CA ASP A 27 -3.21 7.01 19.40
C ASP A 27 -2.60 5.82 20.16
N GLY A 28 -1.79 4.99 19.49
CA GLY A 28 -1.13 3.83 20.09
C GLY A 28 -2.06 2.64 20.40
N LEU A 29 -3.35 2.72 20.06
CA LEU A 29 -4.34 1.68 20.33
C LEU A 29 -4.54 0.76 19.13
N HIS A 30 -4.27 1.26 17.91
CA HIS A 30 -4.43 0.47 16.70
C HIS A 30 -3.10 0.00 16.13
N LEU A 31 -2.97 -1.32 15.98
CA LEU A 31 -1.80 -1.95 15.36
C LEU A 31 -2.22 -2.74 14.11
N ARG A 32 -1.42 -2.61 13.06
CA ARG A 32 -1.57 -3.34 11.80
C ARG A 32 -0.22 -3.95 11.42
N ALA A 33 -0.23 -5.22 11.04
CA ALA A 33 0.96 -5.90 10.59
C ALA A 33 0.59 -6.87 9.47
N PRO A 34 1.40 -6.98 8.39
CA PRO A 34 1.24 -8.04 7.42
C PRO A 34 1.64 -9.37 8.07
N VAL A 35 0.84 -10.41 7.86
CA VAL A 35 1.05 -11.73 8.45
C VAL A 35 0.83 -12.81 7.41
N THR A 36 1.49 -13.96 7.56
CA THR A 36 1.13 -15.15 6.76
C THR A 36 -0.10 -15.80 7.37
N THR A 37 -1.19 -15.85 6.63
CA THR A 37 -2.43 -16.48 7.08
C THR A 37 -2.22 -17.98 7.28
N GLY A 38 -2.38 -18.44 8.53
CA GLY A 38 -2.35 -19.84 8.92
C GLY A 38 -3.44 -20.13 9.95
N SER A 39 -3.83 -21.40 10.08
CA SER A 39 -4.82 -21.80 11.09
C SER A 39 -4.32 -21.48 12.50
N GLY A 40 -5.14 -20.81 13.30
CA GLY A 40 -4.82 -20.50 14.70
C GLY A 40 -3.87 -19.31 14.93
N LEU A 41 -3.49 -18.56 13.90
CA LEU A 41 -2.63 -17.38 14.04
C LEU A 41 -3.22 -16.36 15.04
N ALA A 42 -4.49 -15.98 14.85
CA ALA A 42 -5.15 -15.00 15.71
C ALA A 42 -5.09 -15.39 17.19
N GLY A 43 -5.42 -16.65 17.51
CA GLY A 43 -5.36 -17.16 18.89
C GLY A 43 -3.95 -17.17 19.46
N THR A 44 -2.94 -17.47 18.64
CA THR A 44 -1.53 -17.44 19.06
C THR A 44 -1.06 -16.02 19.35
N VAL A 45 -1.42 -15.06 18.50
CA VAL A 45 -1.08 -13.65 18.66
C VAL A 45 -1.75 -13.06 19.90
N VAL A 46 -3.06 -13.30 20.08
CA VAL A 46 -3.80 -12.83 21.26
C VAL A 46 -3.19 -13.40 22.53
N ARG A 47 -2.86 -14.69 22.55
CA ARG A 47 -2.25 -15.31 23.73
C ARG A 47 -0.85 -14.77 24.03
N ALA A 48 -0.04 -14.48 23.01
CA ALA A 48 1.28 -13.87 23.21
C ALA A 48 1.19 -12.43 23.75
N LEU A 49 0.16 -11.67 23.36
CA LEU A 49 -0.11 -10.33 23.90
C LEU A 49 -0.62 -10.41 25.34
N ASP A 50 -1.52 -11.35 25.64
CA ASP A 50 -2.01 -11.62 27.00
C ASP A 50 -0.89 -12.06 27.96
N GLU A 51 0.00 -12.95 27.52
CA GLU A 51 1.19 -13.37 28.27
C GLU A 51 2.15 -12.18 28.57
N ALA A 52 2.11 -11.13 27.74
CA ALA A 52 2.83 -9.87 27.96
C ALA A 52 2.06 -8.84 28.81
N GLY A 53 0.83 -9.16 29.24
CA GLY A 53 -0.04 -8.27 30.01
C GLY A 53 -0.70 -7.16 29.17
N ILE A 54 -0.81 -7.37 27.86
CA ILE A 54 -1.35 -6.39 26.91
C ILE A 54 -2.78 -6.78 26.57
N GLY A 55 -3.75 -5.97 27.00
CA GLY A 55 -5.18 -6.20 26.72
C GLY A 55 -5.52 -5.94 25.25
N VAL A 56 -6.23 -6.88 24.64
CA VAL A 56 -6.72 -6.79 23.25
C VAL A 56 -8.24 -6.74 23.28
N ASP A 57 -8.83 -5.71 22.68
CA ASP A 57 -10.28 -5.57 22.56
C ASP A 57 -10.82 -6.21 21.28
N ASP A 58 -10.08 -6.06 20.17
CA ASP A 58 -10.53 -6.52 18.86
C ASP A 58 -9.38 -6.97 17.96
N VAL A 59 -9.61 -8.05 17.20
CA VAL A 59 -8.67 -8.58 16.21
C VAL A 59 -9.39 -8.87 14.91
N GLU A 60 -9.09 -8.05 13.90
CA GLU A 60 -9.53 -8.26 12.53
C GLU A 60 -8.38 -8.75 11.65
N ILE A 61 -8.64 -9.81 10.86
CA ILE A 61 -7.77 -10.26 9.77
C ILE A 61 -8.46 -9.92 8.46
N ARG A 62 -7.80 -9.12 7.63
CA ARG A 62 -8.29 -8.75 6.31
C ARG A 62 -7.39 -9.31 5.21
N PRO A 63 -7.92 -9.66 4.03
CA PRO A 63 -7.09 -9.91 2.87
C PRO A 63 -6.26 -8.65 2.53
N PRO A 64 -5.06 -8.81 1.96
CA PRO A 64 -4.27 -7.66 1.50
C PRO A 64 -5.05 -6.90 0.42
N SER A 65 -4.99 -5.57 0.48
CA SER A 65 -5.60 -4.72 -0.56
C SER A 65 -4.78 -4.76 -1.85
N LEU A 66 -5.37 -4.28 -2.95
CA LEU A 66 -4.67 -4.19 -4.23
C LEU A 66 -3.44 -3.29 -4.11
N ASP A 67 -3.54 -2.17 -3.39
CA ASP A 67 -2.43 -1.29 -3.07
C ASP A 67 -1.33 -2.02 -2.29
N ASP A 68 -1.67 -2.77 -1.23
CA ASP A 68 -0.69 -3.55 -0.45
C ASP A 68 0.10 -4.54 -1.34
N VAL A 69 -0.60 -5.20 -2.27
CA VAL A 69 0.03 -6.14 -3.22
C VAL A 69 0.84 -5.40 -4.28
N PHE A 70 0.31 -4.29 -4.81
CA PHE A 70 1.02 -3.46 -5.77
C PHE A 70 2.33 -2.93 -5.18
N PHE A 71 2.30 -2.45 -3.94
CA PHE A 71 3.49 -1.98 -3.23
C PHE A 71 4.45 -3.11 -2.87
N ALA A 72 3.94 -4.27 -2.44
CA ALA A 72 4.78 -5.46 -2.22
C ALA A 72 5.48 -5.93 -3.50
N LEU A 73 4.86 -5.75 -4.67
CA LEU A 73 5.42 -6.13 -5.97
C LEU A 73 6.31 -5.05 -6.59
N THR A 74 6.05 -3.77 -6.31
CA THR A 74 6.78 -2.63 -6.90
C THR A 74 7.84 -2.02 -5.98
N GLY A 75 7.97 -2.50 -4.74
CA GLY A 75 9.07 -2.19 -3.83
C GLY A 75 8.97 -0.84 -3.11
N HIS A 76 7.80 -0.19 -3.10
CA HIS A 76 7.62 1.11 -2.43
C HIS A 76 6.36 1.08 -1.56
N PRO A 77 6.44 0.96 -0.22
CA PRO A 77 5.25 1.02 0.62
C PRO A 77 4.66 2.45 0.61
N ALA A 78 3.38 2.59 0.28
CA ALA A 78 2.64 3.80 0.64
C ALA A 78 2.23 3.72 2.12
N GLU A 79 2.41 4.84 2.79
CA GLU A 79 2.06 5.09 4.18
C GLU A 79 0.59 4.69 4.46
N ALA A 80 0.38 4.06 5.63
CA ALA A 80 -0.92 3.50 6.04
C ALA A 80 -2.05 4.56 6.00
N PRO A 81 -3.29 4.18 5.64
CA PRO A 81 -4.41 5.12 5.65
C PRO A 81 -4.71 5.52 7.10
N ALA A 82 -4.43 6.79 7.41
CA ALA A 82 -4.93 7.48 8.58
C ALA A 82 -6.45 7.61 8.44
N ASP A 83 -7.18 6.87 9.26
CA ASP A 83 -8.60 7.12 9.45
C ASP A 83 -8.74 8.46 10.20
N ALA A 84 -9.13 9.49 9.46
CA ALA A 84 -9.47 10.80 10.00
C ALA A 84 -10.69 11.33 9.23
N PRO A 85 -11.83 11.59 9.90
CA PRO A 85 -12.83 12.47 9.34
C PRO A 85 -12.49 13.90 9.77
N ALA A 86 -12.09 14.75 8.83
CA ALA A 86 -12.49 16.17 8.72
C ALA A 86 -11.51 16.98 7.85
N ASP A 87 -12.09 17.55 6.79
CA ASP A 87 -11.91 18.91 6.28
C ASP A 87 -10.49 19.42 5.95
N ALA A 88 -10.29 19.69 4.66
CA ALA A 88 -9.12 20.38 4.10
C ALA A 88 -8.97 21.81 4.67
N PRO A 89 -7.77 22.43 4.60
CA PRO A 89 -7.43 23.17 3.39
C PRO A 89 -5.94 23.13 2.96
N SER A 90 -5.74 23.62 1.73
CA SER A 90 -4.56 23.74 0.86
C SER A 90 -3.17 24.12 1.42
N GLY A 91 -2.17 23.76 0.62
CA GLY A 91 -0.82 24.39 0.49
C GLY A 91 0.30 23.45 0.93
N GLU A 92 1.39 23.19 0.21
CA GLU A 92 2.08 23.75 -0.95
C GLU A 92 2.83 22.59 -1.63
N SER A 93 3.00 22.62 -2.95
CA SER A 93 4.11 21.89 -3.58
C SER A 93 4.69 22.73 -4.70
N GLY A 94 5.83 23.33 -4.39
CA GLY A 94 6.66 24.05 -5.33
C GLY A 94 7.65 23.13 -6.03
N ALA A 95 7.83 23.42 -7.31
CA ALA A 95 8.98 23.18 -8.16
C ALA A 95 9.33 21.74 -8.56
N SER A 96 9.11 21.45 -9.83
CA SER A 96 10.21 20.98 -10.69
C SER A 96 10.01 21.49 -12.11
N ASP A 97 10.91 22.41 -12.46
CA ASP A 97 11.25 22.84 -13.81
C ASP A 97 11.67 21.63 -14.65
N VAL A 98 11.08 21.46 -15.84
CA VAL A 98 11.75 20.87 -17.00
C VAL A 98 11.20 21.51 -18.27
N SER A 99 11.92 22.52 -18.74
CA SER A 99 11.83 22.99 -20.11
C SER A 99 12.69 22.11 -21.02
N ALA A 100 12.09 21.34 -21.92
CA ALA A 100 12.74 20.88 -23.15
C ALA A 100 11.71 20.50 -24.23
N ALA A 101 11.64 21.39 -25.21
CA ALA A 101 11.20 21.34 -26.60
C ALA A 101 10.54 20.10 -27.23
N SER A 102 9.60 20.45 -28.12
CA SER A 102 9.30 19.86 -29.45
C SER A 102 8.56 18.52 -29.42
N ASP A 103 7.62 18.21 -30.30
CA ASP A 103 7.37 18.64 -31.67
C ASP A 103 5.93 18.22 -32.02
N THR A 104 5.19 19.03 -32.77
CA THR A 104 3.83 18.70 -33.22
C THR A 104 3.89 18.11 -34.62
N PRO A 105 3.43 16.87 -34.84
CA PRO A 105 2.86 16.46 -36.12
C PRO A 105 1.34 16.28 -35.91
N GLY A 106 0.44 17.01 -36.57
CA GLY A 106 0.46 17.32 -37.99
C GLY A 106 -0.08 16.12 -38.79
N ALA A 107 -1.35 15.76 -38.61
CA ALA A 107 -2.10 15.01 -39.62
C ALA A 107 -2.52 16.00 -40.73
N PRO A 108 -2.52 15.63 -42.04
CA PRO A 108 -3.58 14.77 -42.57
C PRO A 108 -3.24 13.85 -43.77
N ASP A 109 -4.18 12.93 -44.02
CA ASP A 109 -4.48 12.07 -45.18
C ASP A 109 -3.85 12.36 -46.56
N ALA A 110 -3.41 11.28 -47.23
CA ALA A 110 -3.58 11.08 -48.68
C ALA A 110 -3.39 9.59 -49.11
N PRO A 111 -4.04 9.15 -50.21
CA PRO A 111 -4.34 7.75 -50.52
C PRO A 111 -3.23 7.00 -51.28
N THR A 112 -3.13 5.69 -51.08
CA THR A 112 -2.30 4.81 -51.93
C THR A 112 -3.13 4.25 -53.08
N ASP A 113 -2.98 4.85 -54.27
CA ASP A 113 -3.39 4.27 -55.54
C ASP A 113 -2.19 3.61 -56.23
N GLY A 114 -2.41 2.39 -56.74
CA GLY A 114 -2.02 2.10 -58.12
C GLY A 114 -0.59 1.65 -58.42
N LYS A 115 -0.49 0.33 -58.64
CA LYS A 115 -0.08 -0.27 -59.93
C LYS A 115 1.39 -0.69 -60.13
N GLY A 116 1.52 -1.98 -60.44
CA GLY A 116 2.51 -2.54 -61.37
C GLY A 116 3.77 -3.05 -60.70
N LEU A 117 4.42 -4.13 -61.15
CA LEU A 117 4.26 -4.92 -62.35
C LEU A 117 5.17 -6.17 -62.16
N VAL A 118 4.64 -7.35 -62.47
CA VAL A 118 5.22 -8.53 -63.16
C VAL A 118 6.71 -8.94 -63.03
N THR A 119 6.90 -10.28 -63.07
CA THR A 119 7.93 -11.08 -63.81
C THR A 119 8.67 -12.05 -62.87
N ARG A 120 8.28 -13.34 -62.81
CA ARG A 120 8.62 -14.49 -63.67
C ARG A 120 9.95 -15.16 -63.26
N ALA A 121 9.86 -16.42 -62.80
CA ALA A 121 10.59 -17.58 -63.31
C ALA A 121 9.98 -18.84 -62.68
#